data_AF-A0A8T0YDT6-F1
#
_entry.id   AF-A0A8T0YDT6-F1
#
_cell.length_a   1.000
_cell.length_b   1.000
_cell.length_c   1.000
_cell.angle_alpha   90.00
_cell.angle_beta   90.00
_cell.angle_gamma   90.00
#
_symmetry.space_group_name_H-M   'P 1'
#
loop_
_entity.id
_entity.type
_entity.pdbx_description
1 polymer ?
#
loop_
_entity_poly.entity_id
_entity_poly.type
_entity_poly.pdbx_seq_one_letter_code
_entity_poly.pdbx_strand_id
1 'polypeptide(L)'
;MVKLFCAIVGAAGSVFSVKVDESDSVDDLKDAIKEKNSATITCDAKDLQLYLAKKGDAWLTEEEVKKGVSDTTGLKLLDAVRAEIGDVGLSQDDVRLQVTKEEVAALKGPVNVLVVVPEGPRVGVASVKPSALPTPMHRHPERLKRWAAINEMIRQKNQEGNEKTSNQDTNRKRKNRDIDSSMPYSSLSWTDLEPILPMEDFNLQASPVPHKVVEELHDRLVQIRKLYGDIYSGKE
;
A
#
# COMPACT_ATOMS: atom_id res chain seq x y z
N MET A 1 7.78 1.77 -31.06
CA MET A 1 6.80 1.20 -30.11
C MET A 1 7.23 -0.18 -29.63
N VAL A 2 7.69 -0.24 -28.39
CA VAL A 2 8.16 -1.40 -27.65
C VAL A 2 7.09 -1.83 -26.64
N LYS A 3 6.97 -3.15 -26.42
CA LYS A 3 6.10 -3.71 -25.39
C LYS A 3 6.97 -4.29 -24.29
N LEU A 4 6.98 -3.63 -23.13
CA LEU A 4 7.76 -4.03 -21.96
C LEU A 4 6.89 -4.83 -21.00
N PHE A 5 7.47 -5.86 -20.37
CA PHE A 5 6.84 -6.58 -19.26
C PHE A 5 7.44 -6.09 -17.94
N CYS A 6 6.57 -5.59 -17.08
CA CYS A 6 6.91 -4.96 -15.81
C CYS A 6 6.34 -5.80 -14.66
N ALA A 7 7.03 -5.82 -13.53
CA ALA A 7 6.57 -6.46 -12.31
C ALA A 7 6.79 -5.56 -11.09
N ILE A 8 5.83 -5.55 -10.16
CA ILE A 8 5.96 -4.80 -8.90
C ILE A 8 6.64 -5.67 -7.84
N VAL A 9 7.72 -5.17 -7.27
CA VAL A 9 8.45 -5.83 -6.16
C VAL A 9 7.54 -5.90 -4.94
N GLY A 10 7.46 -7.07 -4.30
CA GLY A 10 6.62 -7.31 -3.13
C GLY A 10 5.13 -7.58 -3.42
N ALA A 11 4.66 -7.44 -4.66
CA ALA A 11 3.32 -7.83 -5.07
C ALA A 11 3.35 -9.21 -5.76
N ALA A 12 2.88 -10.25 -5.06
CA ALA A 12 2.86 -11.59 -5.62
C ALA A 12 1.95 -11.67 -6.86
N GLY A 13 2.52 -12.07 -8.00
CA GLY A 13 1.76 -12.55 -9.16
C GLY A 13 1.31 -11.52 -10.20
N SER A 14 1.82 -10.28 -10.22
CA SER A 14 1.41 -9.29 -11.23
C SER A 14 2.55 -8.86 -12.14
N VAL A 15 2.78 -9.63 -13.22
CA VAL A 15 3.50 -9.14 -14.40
C VAL A 15 2.46 -8.49 -15.33
N PHE A 16 2.71 -7.26 -15.75
CA PHE A 16 1.83 -6.52 -16.65
C PHE A 16 2.64 -5.93 -17.80
N SER A 17 1.98 -5.71 -18.94
CA SER A 17 2.65 -5.13 -20.10
C SER A 17 2.40 -3.63 -20.21
N VAL A 18 3.44 -2.86 -20.49
CA VAL A 18 3.40 -1.42 -20.79
C VAL A 18 3.88 -1.22 -22.22
N LYS A 19 3.30 -0.24 -22.92
CA LYS A 19 3.65 0.11 -24.29
C LYS A 19 4.26 1.50 -24.26
N VAL A 20 5.46 1.64 -24.80
CA VAL A 20 6.27 2.87 -24.83
C VAL A 20 7.06 2.92 -26.13
N ASP A 21 7.47 4.08 -26.58
CA ASP A 21 8.40 4.25 -27.70
C ASP A 21 9.86 4.28 -27.23
N GLU A 22 10.80 4.01 -28.13
CA GLU A 22 12.23 3.97 -27.77
C GLU A 22 12.78 5.36 -27.43
N SER A 23 12.20 6.39 -28.05
CA SER A 23 12.48 7.80 -27.80
C SER A 23 11.82 8.34 -26.53
N ASP A 24 10.93 7.56 -25.90
CA ASP A 24 10.31 7.96 -24.65
C ASP A 24 11.37 7.93 -23.54
N SER A 25 11.18 8.78 -22.53
CA SER A 25 12.08 8.86 -21.40
C SER A 25 11.72 7.86 -20.30
N VAL A 26 12.62 7.67 -19.34
CA VAL A 26 12.33 6.91 -18.12
C VAL A 26 11.17 7.54 -17.33
N ASP A 27 10.97 8.86 -17.42
CA ASP A 27 9.84 9.55 -16.79
C ASP A 27 8.50 9.11 -17.40
N ASP A 28 8.42 9.11 -18.73
CA ASP A 28 7.23 8.66 -19.47
C ASP A 28 6.89 7.20 -19.14
N LEU A 29 7.92 6.36 -18.96
CA LEU A 29 7.75 4.98 -18.50
C LEU A 29 7.17 4.90 -17.07
N LYS A 30 7.62 5.76 -16.14
CA LYS A 30 7.07 5.82 -14.77
C LYS A 30 5.60 6.23 -14.78
N ASP A 31 5.24 7.21 -15.60
CA ASP A 31 3.86 7.66 -15.76
C ASP A 31 2.97 6.58 -16.37
N ALA A 32 3.42 5.92 -17.44
CA ALA A 32 2.68 4.82 -18.07
C ALA A 32 2.46 3.63 -17.13
N ILE A 33 3.44 3.31 -16.27
CA ILE A 33 3.32 2.28 -15.23
C ILE A 33 2.27 2.67 -14.19
N LYS A 34 2.30 3.92 -13.71
CA LYS A 34 1.35 4.44 -12.73
C LYS A 34 -0.07 4.46 -13.28
N GLU A 35 -0.27 4.94 -14.49
CA GLU A 35 -1.59 4.99 -15.13
C GLU A 35 -2.21 3.59 -15.20
N LYS A 36 -1.41 2.58 -15.54
CA LYS A 36 -1.85 1.20 -15.69
C LYS A 36 -2.18 0.48 -14.38
N ASN A 37 -1.52 0.87 -13.29
CA ASN A 37 -1.68 0.25 -11.96
C ASN A 37 -2.01 1.28 -10.88
N SER A 38 -2.85 2.27 -11.19
CA SER A 38 -3.22 3.37 -10.27
C SER A 38 -3.88 2.91 -8.97
N ALA A 39 -4.53 1.74 -8.97
CA ALA A 39 -5.09 1.14 -7.76
C ALA A 39 -4.03 0.55 -6.81
N THR A 40 -2.89 0.10 -7.35
CA THR A 40 -1.80 -0.53 -6.58
C THR A 40 -0.71 0.47 -6.23
N ILE A 41 -0.43 1.40 -7.13
CA ILE A 41 0.59 2.43 -6.99
C ILE A 41 -0.07 3.71 -6.46
N THR A 42 0.02 3.91 -5.14
CA THR A 42 -0.56 5.08 -4.45
C THR A 42 0.39 6.27 -4.34
N CYS A 43 1.68 6.10 -4.65
CA CYS A 43 2.69 7.16 -4.63
C CYS A 43 2.72 7.98 -5.94
N ASP A 44 3.48 9.07 -5.95
CA ASP A 44 3.74 9.83 -7.16
C ASP A 44 4.61 9.02 -8.13
N ALA A 45 4.42 9.20 -9.44
CA ALA A 45 5.20 8.47 -10.44
C ALA A 45 6.70 8.74 -10.28
N LYS A 46 7.08 9.98 -9.91
CA LYS A 46 8.45 10.37 -9.60
C LYS A 46 9.11 9.53 -8.50
N ASP A 47 8.32 9.06 -7.53
CA ASP A 47 8.81 8.29 -6.38
C ASP A 47 9.05 6.82 -6.75
N LEU A 48 8.51 6.35 -7.88
CA LEU A 48 8.76 5.00 -8.37
C LEU A 48 10.24 4.81 -8.70
N GLN A 49 10.80 3.71 -8.20
CA GLN A 49 12.14 3.28 -8.57
C GLN A 49 12.03 2.13 -9.56
N LEU A 50 12.64 2.30 -10.74
CA LEU A 50 12.65 1.31 -11.80
C LEU A 50 14.01 0.64 -11.88
N TYR A 51 14.02 -0.68 -11.91
CA TYR A 51 15.21 -1.50 -12.03
C TYR A 51 15.13 -2.35 -13.29
N LEU A 52 16.26 -2.50 -13.98
CA LEU A 52 16.36 -3.47 -15.06
C LEU A 52 16.29 -4.87 -14.47
N ALA A 53 15.32 -5.67 -14.91
CA ALA A 53 15.10 -7.04 -14.41
C ALA A 53 16.09 -8.03 -15.05
N LYS A 54 17.35 -7.63 -15.19
CA LYS A 54 18.42 -8.39 -15.85
C LYS A 54 19.50 -8.73 -14.82
N LYS A 55 19.79 -10.02 -14.67
CA LYS A 55 20.84 -10.53 -13.78
C LYS A 55 21.99 -11.05 -14.64
N GLY A 56 23.03 -10.22 -14.80
CA GLY A 56 24.09 -10.48 -15.78
C GLY A 56 23.57 -10.29 -17.20
N ASP A 57 23.61 -11.35 -18.02
CA ASP A 57 23.11 -11.33 -19.40
C ASP A 57 21.69 -11.89 -19.57
N ALA A 58 21.09 -12.45 -18.51
CA ALA A 58 19.78 -13.08 -18.55
C ALA A 58 18.69 -12.22 -17.90
N TRP A 59 17.51 -12.17 -18.52
CA TRP A 59 16.31 -11.57 -17.94
C TRP A 59 15.70 -12.46 -16.86
N LEU A 60 15.10 -11.85 -15.84
CA LEU A 60 14.31 -12.56 -14.85
C LEU A 60 13.03 -13.11 -15.50
N THR A 61 12.63 -14.29 -15.08
CA THR A 61 11.41 -14.95 -15.58
C THR A 61 10.19 -14.62 -14.71
N GLU A 62 8.98 -14.74 -15.26
CA GLU A 62 7.76 -14.56 -14.46
C GLU A 62 7.67 -15.55 -13.29
N GLU A 63 8.20 -16.78 -13.45
CA GLU A 63 8.33 -17.76 -12.36
C GLU A 63 9.17 -17.24 -11.18
N GLU A 64 10.32 -16.61 -11.47
CA GLU A 64 11.21 -16.06 -10.44
C GLU A 64 10.57 -14.88 -9.73
N VAL A 65 9.89 -14.00 -10.48
CA VAL A 65 9.10 -12.90 -9.92
C VAL A 65 7.96 -13.42 -9.05
N LYS A 66 7.26 -14.48 -9.47
CA LYS A 66 6.17 -15.11 -8.71
C LYS A 66 6.63 -15.76 -7.41
N LYS A 67 7.86 -16.29 -7.37
CA LYS A 67 8.46 -16.84 -6.14
C LYS A 67 8.80 -15.75 -5.11
N GLY A 68 8.74 -14.48 -5.51
CA GLY A 68 8.98 -13.31 -4.68
C GLY A 68 10.43 -12.84 -4.84
N VAL A 69 10.61 -11.77 -5.61
CA VAL A 69 11.89 -11.03 -5.63
C VAL A 69 11.84 -10.04 -4.48
N SER A 70 12.60 -10.29 -3.40
CA SER A 70 12.81 -9.35 -2.30
C SER A 70 14.01 -8.43 -2.51
N ASP A 71 14.97 -8.89 -3.32
CA ASP A 71 16.29 -8.28 -3.41
C ASP A 71 16.45 -7.61 -4.78
N THR A 72 16.50 -6.28 -4.80
CA THR A 72 16.96 -5.50 -5.97
C THR A 72 18.49 -5.37 -6.01
N THR A 73 19.18 -5.98 -5.04
CA THR A 73 20.63 -5.93 -4.87
C THR A 73 21.34 -6.50 -6.10
N GLY A 74 22.08 -5.63 -6.81
CA GLY A 74 22.82 -5.99 -8.02
C GLY A 74 22.07 -5.77 -9.34
N LEU A 75 20.87 -5.23 -9.32
CA LEU A 75 20.15 -4.78 -10.52
C LEU A 75 20.54 -3.34 -10.89
N LYS A 76 20.51 -3.04 -12.19
CA LYS A 76 20.78 -1.68 -12.69
C LYS A 76 19.57 -0.78 -12.41
N LEU A 77 19.76 0.23 -11.56
CA LEU A 77 18.76 1.27 -11.29
C LEU A 77 18.67 2.23 -12.49
N LEU A 78 17.44 2.55 -12.90
CA LEU A 78 17.13 3.53 -13.93
C LEU A 78 16.85 4.89 -13.28
N ASP A 79 17.90 5.55 -12.78
CA ASP A 79 17.80 6.85 -12.10
C ASP A 79 17.82 8.04 -13.06
N ALA A 80 18.33 7.84 -14.27
CA ALA A 80 18.41 8.88 -15.29
C ALA A 80 17.03 9.15 -15.91
N VAL A 81 16.27 10.07 -15.30
CA VAL A 81 14.89 10.43 -15.70
C VAL A 81 14.79 10.83 -17.17
N ARG A 82 15.81 11.48 -17.73
CA ARG A 82 15.87 11.93 -19.13
C ARG A 82 16.47 10.91 -20.10
N ALA A 83 16.95 9.77 -19.62
CA ALA A 83 17.51 8.77 -20.52
C ALA A 83 16.38 8.17 -21.36
N GLU A 84 16.65 8.00 -22.64
CA GLU A 84 15.72 7.34 -23.56
C GLU A 84 15.68 5.85 -23.28
N ILE A 85 14.53 5.23 -23.51
CA ILE A 85 14.31 3.80 -23.28
C ILE A 85 15.27 2.95 -24.13
N GLY A 86 15.63 3.42 -25.33
CA GLY A 86 16.64 2.80 -26.19
C GLY A 86 18.03 2.72 -25.54
N ASP A 87 18.45 3.77 -24.83
CA ASP A 87 19.81 3.88 -24.27
C ASP A 87 19.99 3.13 -22.95
N VAL A 88 18.89 2.81 -22.26
CA VAL A 88 18.93 2.12 -20.97
C VAL A 88 18.95 0.59 -21.08
N GLY A 89 18.96 0.03 -22.29
CA GLY A 89 18.93 -1.40 -22.55
C GLY A 89 17.51 -2.00 -22.56
N LEU A 90 16.52 -1.17 -22.91
CA LEU A 90 15.12 -1.54 -23.11
C LEU A 90 14.68 -1.31 -24.58
N SER A 91 15.65 -1.27 -25.51
CA SER A 91 15.38 -1.15 -26.95
C SER A 91 14.57 -2.33 -27.46
N GLN A 92 13.91 -2.16 -28.61
CA GLN A 92 13.16 -3.23 -29.25
C GLN A 92 14.04 -4.46 -29.51
N ASP A 93 15.32 -4.25 -29.85
CA ASP A 93 16.26 -5.34 -30.12
C ASP A 93 16.70 -6.06 -28.83
N ASP A 94 16.82 -5.35 -27.71
CA ASP A 94 17.14 -5.95 -26.40
C ASP A 94 15.97 -6.76 -25.81
N VAL A 95 14.74 -6.32 -26.09
CA VAL A 95 13.50 -6.91 -25.57
C VAL A 95 13.00 -8.04 -26.48
N ARG A 96 13.42 -8.07 -27.75
CA ARG A 96 13.10 -9.13 -28.71
C ARG A 96 13.77 -10.45 -28.36
N LEU A 97 13.19 -11.15 -27.39
CA LEU A 97 13.41 -12.59 -27.25
C LEU A 97 12.37 -13.34 -28.10
N GLN A 98 12.86 -14.29 -28.90
CA GLN A 98 12.00 -15.26 -29.61
C GLN A 98 11.45 -16.26 -28.58
N VAL A 99 10.56 -15.80 -27.71
CA VAL A 99 9.87 -16.68 -26.76
C VAL A 99 8.88 -17.52 -27.55
N THR A 100 9.05 -18.83 -27.50
CA THR A 100 8.12 -19.77 -28.13
C THR A 100 6.79 -19.76 -27.38
N LYS A 101 5.66 -20.03 -28.05
CA LYS A 101 4.32 -19.95 -27.42
C LYS A 101 4.21 -20.86 -26.19
N GLU A 102 4.97 -21.95 -26.18
CA GLU A 102 5.05 -22.93 -25.11
C GLU A 102 5.73 -22.36 -23.84
N GLU A 103 6.74 -21.49 -23.98
CA GLU A 103 7.46 -20.88 -22.86
C GLU A 103 6.65 -19.76 -22.19
N VAL A 104 5.84 -19.04 -22.98
CA VAL A 104 4.85 -18.07 -22.46
C VAL A 104 3.81 -18.80 -21.61
N ALA A 105 3.32 -19.95 -22.07
CA ALA A 105 2.37 -20.77 -21.31
C ALA A 105 2.98 -21.34 -20.00
N ALA A 106 4.29 -21.55 -19.99
CA ALA A 106 5.04 -22.03 -18.83
C ALA A 106 5.45 -20.92 -17.83
N LEU A 107 5.05 -19.65 -18.01
CA LEU A 107 5.49 -18.51 -17.18
C LEU A 107 7.01 -18.26 -17.24
N LYS A 108 7.68 -18.75 -18.28
CA LYS A 108 9.11 -18.51 -18.53
C LYS A 108 9.36 -17.25 -19.34
N GLY A 109 8.33 -16.43 -19.53
CA GLY A 109 8.46 -15.14 -20.20
C GLY A 109 9.45 -14.23 -19.46
N PRO A 110 10.26 -13.45 -20.19
CA PRO A 110 11.17 -12.49 -19.60
C PRO A 110 10.40 -11.28 -19.04
N VAL A 111 10.77 -10.86 -17.84
CA VAL A 111 10.39 -9.57 -17.24
C VAL A 111 11.51 -8.59 -17.55
N ASN A 112 11.15 -7.41 -18.05
CA ASN A 112 12.11 -6.39 -18.46
C ASN A 112 12.38 -5.37 -17.34
N VAL A 113 11.34 -5.00 -16.60
CA VAL A 113 11.41 -3.93 -15.58
C VAL A 113 10.85 -4.40 -14.24
N LEU A 114 11.60 -4.17 -13.16
CA LEU A 114 11.13 -4.31 -11.79
C LEU A 114 10.81 -2.93 -11.22
N VAL A 115 9.60 -2.79 -10.69
CA VAL A 115 9.06 -1.55 -10.13
C VAL A 115 9.06 -1.68 -8.61
N VAL A 116 9.85 -0.84 -7.94
CA VAL A 116 9.80 -0.70 -6.49
C VAL A 116 8.95 0.52 -6.16
N VAL A 117 7.91 0.28 -5.37
CA VAL A 117 7.09 1.32 -4.77
C VAL A 117 7.72 1.63 -3.41
N PRO A 118 8.38 2.78 -3.21
CA PRO A 118 8.92 3.11 -1.90
C PRO A 118 7.76 3.22 -0.91
N GLU A 119 7.92 2.53 0.21
CA GLU A 119 7.01 2.70 1.33
C GLU A 119 7.30 4.09 1.92
N GLY A 120 6.41 5.07 1.69
CA GLY A 120 6.35 6.27 2.51
C GLY A 120 6.29 5.88 3.99
N PRO A 121 6.69 6.75 4.95
CA PRO A 121 7.05 6.37 6.31
C PRO A 121 6.01 5.45 6.95
N ARG A 122 6.25 4.14 6.86
CA ARG A 122 5.45 3.11 7.49
C ARG A 122 6.02 2.95 8.89
N VAL A 123 5.18 3.27 9.89
CA VAL A 123 5.34 2.77 11.26
C VAL A 123 5.50 1.26 11.16
N GLY A 124 6.67 0.75 11.52
CA GLY A 124 7.09 -0.62 11.25
C GLY A 124 6.11 -1.64 11.82
N VAL A 125 5.61 -2.51 10.96
CA VAL A 125 5.01 -3.79 11.36
C VAL A 125 5.88 -4.88 10.75
N ALA A 126 6.60 -5.59 11.62
CA ALA A 126 7.53 -6.65 11.27
C ALA A 126 6.89 -7.73 10.40
N SER A 127 7.70 -8.32 9.51
CA SER A 127 7.34 -9.43 8.63
C SER A 127 6.59 -10.54 9.36
N VAL A 128 5.32 -10.71 9.01
CA VAL A 128 4.58 -11.96 9.23
C VAL A 128 4.58 -12.73 7.91
N LYS A 129 4.89 -14.03 7.97
CA LYS A 129 4.80 -14.99 6.85
C LYS A 129 3.53 -14.76 6.02
N PRO A 130 3.57 -14.93 4.69
CA PRO A 130 2.41 -14.66 3.83
C PRO A 130 1.26 -15.59 4.22
N SER A 131 0.35 -15.07 5.03
CA SER A 131 -0.96 -15.66 5.24
C SER A 131 -1.70 -15.59 3.91
N ALA A 132 -2.49 -16.62 3.63
CA ALA A 132 -3.21 -16.85 2.38
C ALA A 132 -3.92 -15.60 1.83
N LEU A 133 -4.21 -15.64 0.51
CA LEU A 133 -5.05 -14.69 -0.25
C LEU A 133 -5.98 -13.86 0.65
N PRO A 134 -6.09 -12.53 0.46
CA PRO A 134 -6.91 -11.68 1.31
C PRO A 134 -8.30 -12.27 1.39
N THR A 135 -8.53 -12.99 2.48
CA THR A 135 -9.82 -13.59 2.77
C THR A 135 -10.72 -12.37 2.94
N PRO A 136 -11.93 -12.34 2.35
CA PRO A 136 -12.89 -11.26 2.52
C PRO A 136 -12.84 -10.86 3.99
N MET A 137 -12.28 -9.68 4.29
CA MET A 137 -11.81 -9.31 5.64
C MET A 137 -12.78 -9.92 6.62
N HIS A 138 -12.38 -10.95 7.38
CA HIS A 138 -13.27 -11.56 8.37
C HIS A 138 -13.54 -10.45 9.38
N ARG A 139 -14.58 -9.66 9.11
CA ARG A 139 -14.99 -8.55 9.95
C ARG A 139 -15.30 -9.21 11.28
N HIS A 140 -14.58 -8.83 12.33
CA HIS A 140 -14.78 -9.38 13.66
C HIS A 140 -16.28 -9.43 13.95
N PRO A 141 -16.84 -10.56 14.43
CA PRO A 141 -18.29 -10.73 14.56
C PRO A 141 -18.92 -9.61 15.40
N GLU A 142 -18.21 -9.12 16.41
CA GLU A 142 -18.67 -7.97 17.19
C GLU A 142 -18.63 -6.65 16.41
N ARG A 143 -17.66 -6.46 15.51
CA ARG A 143 -17.62 -5.27 14.65
C ARG A 143 -18.82 -5.26 13.70
N LEU A 144 -19.23 -6.42 13.18
CA LEU A 144 -20.45 -6.55 12.38
C LEU A 144 -21.70 -6.22 13.20
N LYS A 145 -21.79 -6.72 14.44
CA LYS A 145 -22.89 -6.40 15.37
C LYS A 145 -22.96 -4.89 15.66
N ARG A 146 -21.83 -4.27 16.00
CA ARG A 146 -21.73 -2.81 16.25
C ARG A 146 -22.10 -1.99 15.02
N TRP A 147 -21.63 -2.41 13.84
CA TRP A 147 -21.97 -1.76 12.57
C TRP A 147 -23.47 -1.85 12.26
N ALA A 148 -24.09 -3.00 12.47
CA ALA A 148 -25.53 -3.18 12.27
C ALA A 148 -26.34 -2.28 13.22
N ALA A 149 -25.98 -2.24 14.50
CA ALA A 149 -26.64 -1.38 15.50
C ALA A 149 -26.54 0.11 15.17
N ILE A 150 -25.37 0.58 14.72
CA ILE A 150 -25.18 1.98 14.29
C ILE A 150 -26.09 2.32 13.09
N ASN A 151 -26.16 1.43 12.10
CA ASN A 151 -26.99 1.67 10.93
C ASN A 151 -28.49 1.67 11.25
N GLU A 152 -28.92 0.82 12.16
CA GLU A 152 -30.31 0.80 12.64
C GLU A 152 -30.66 2.11 13.35
N MET A 153 -29.79 2.59 14.24
CA MET A 153 -29.95 3.88 14.90
C MET A 153 -30.03 5.06 13.91
N ILE A 154 -29.18 5.07 12.88
CA ILE A 154 -29.24 6.11 11.83
C ILE A 154 -30.60 6.07 11.11
N ARG A 155 -31.11 4.87 10.79
CA ARG A 155 -32.43 4.72 10.15
C ARG A 155 -33.55 5.25 11.05
N GLN A 156 -33.52 4.94 12.34
CA GLN A 156 -34.50 5.44 13.31
C GLN A 156 -34.48 6.97 13.41
N LYS A 157 -33.30 7.58 13.53
CA LYS A 157 -33.16 9.06 13.57
C LYS A 157 -33.63 9.74 12.29
N ASN A 158 -33.38 9.13 11.13
CA ASN A 158 -33.89 9.62 9.86
C ASN A 158 -35.42 9.54 9.80
N GLN A 159 -36.02 8.45 10.32
CA GLN A 159 -37.48 8.30 10.41
C GLN A 159 -38.09 9.34 11.36
N GLU A 160 -37.56 9.51 12.56
CA GLU A 160 -38.02 10.52 13.51
C GLU A 160 -37.88 11.95 12.98
N GLY A 161 -36.78 12.26 12.29
CA GLY A 161 -36.58 13.55 11.64
C GLY A 161 -37.65 13.82 10.59
N ASN A 162 -37.98 12.80 9.79
CA ASN A 162 -39.05 12.89 8.79
C ASN A 162 -40.44 13.07 9.45
N GLU A 163 -40.74 12.33 10.51
CA GLU A 163 -42.00 12.41 11.25
C GLU A 163 -42.19 13.76 11.98
N LYS A 164 -41.16 14.27 12.66
CA LYS A 164 -41.17 15.59 13.35
C LYS A 164 -41.51 16.73 12.39
N THR A 165 -41.09 16.62 11.13
CA THR A 165 -41.39 17.61 10.09
C THR A 165 -42.71 17.40 9.36
N SER A 166 -43.40 16.28 9.59
CA SER A 166 -44.74 15.99 9.04
C SER A 166 -45.86 16.58 9.91
N ASN A 167 -45.61 16.75 11.21
CA ASN A 167 -46.59 17.28 12.17
C ASN A 167 -46.53 18.81 12.32
N GLN A 168 -45.57 19.47 11.66
CA GLN A 168 -45.40 20.93 11.71
C GLN A 168 -45.85 21.51 10.36
N ASP A 169 -47.05 22.11 10.37
CA ASP A 169 -47.70 22.78 9.24
C ASP A 169 -46.72 23.69 8.48
N THR A 170 -46.12 23.17 7.41
CA THR A 170 -45.52 24.01 6.39
C THR A 170 -45.89 23.44 5.03
N ASN A 171 -46.84 24.11 4.40
CA ASN A 171 -47.37 23.86 3.07
C ASN A 171 -46.32 24.17 1.98
N ARG A 172 -45.15 23.52 2.05
CA ARG A 172 -44.08 23.58 1.03
C ARG A 172 -43.85 22.17 0.51
N LYS A 173 -44.33 21.91 -0.70
CA LYS A 173 -44.01 20.73 -1.51
C LYS A 173 -42.49 20.57 -1.57
N ARG A 174 -41.93 19.63 -0.79
CA ARG A 174 -40.52 19.26 -0.88
C ARG A 174 -40.28 18.59 -2.23
N LYS A 175 -39.15 18.90 -2.87
CA LYS A 175 -38.71 18.17 -4.07
C LYS A 175 -38.20 16.81 -3.60
N ASN A 176 -38.38 15.75 -4.38
CA ASN A 176 -38.00 14.36 -4.06
C ASN A 176 -36.55 14.14 -3.57
N ARG A 177 -35.68 15.16 -3.61
CA ARG A 177 -34.30 15.13 -3.12
C ARG A 177 -34.17 15.27 -1.60
N ASP A 178 -35.16 15.84 -0.92
CA ASP A 178 -35.08 16.08 0.54
C ASP A 178 -35.49 14.85 1.38
N ILE A 179 -36.13 13.86 0.77
CA ILE A 179 -36.61 12.64 1.45
C ILE A 179 -35.47 11.62 1.64
N ASP A 180 -34.42 11.71 0.80
CA ASP A 180 -33.30 10.77 0.76
C ASP A 180 -31.98 11.38 1.30
N SER A 181 -32.06 12.54 1.94
CA SER A 181 -30.91 13.13 2.65
C SER A 181 -30.68 12.35 3.95
N SER A 182 -30.12 11.14 3.85
CA SER A 182 -29.71 10.35 5.00
C SER A 182 -28.76 11.16 5.88
N MET A 183 -29.02 11.25 7.19
CA MET A 183 -28.09 11.89 8.11
C MET A 183 -26.69 11.29 7.94
N PRO A 184 -25.65 12.12 7.70
CA PRO A 184 -24.28 11.62 7.56
C PRO A 184 -23.80 11.05 8.89
N TYR A 185 -22.91 10.06 8.85
CA TYR A 185 -22.33 9.44 10.05
C TYR A 185 -21.72 10.46 11.02
N SER A 186 -21.30 11.64 10.53
CA SER A 186 -20.78 12.76 11.31
C SER A 186 -21.82 13.46 12.21
N SER A 187 -23.10 13.12 12.10
CA SER A 187 -24.18 13.68 12.93
C SER A 187 -24.47 12.88 14.22
N LEU A 188 -23.83 11.73 14.40
CA LEU A 188 -23.95 10.93 15.61
C LEU A 188 -23.08 11.53 16.71
N SER A 189 -23.68 11.79 17.87
CA SER A 189 -22.97 12.25 19.06
C SER A 189 -22.38 11.06 19.82
N TRP A 190 -21.37 11.32 20.66
CA TRP A 190 -20.75 10.25 21.46
C TRP A 190 -21.74 9.56 22.40
N THR A 191 -22.70 10.29 22.95
CA THR A 191 -23.77 9.75 23.80
C THR A 191 -24.65 8.74 23.05
N ASP A 192 -24.78 8.86 21.73
CA ASP A 192 -25.51 7.90 20.90
C ASP A 192 -24.71 6.61 20.66
N LEU A 193 -23.38 6.72 20.63
CA LEU A 193 -22.46 5.64 20.29
C LEU A 193 -21.99 4.85 21.50
N GLU A 194 -21.96 5.46 22.68
CA GLU A 194 -21.51 4.88 23.94
C GLU A 194 -22.17 3.51 24.27
N PRO A 195 -23.49 3.30 24.06
CA PRO A 195 -24.11 1.99 24.30
C PRO A 195 -23.64 0.89 23.33
N ILE A 196 -23.14 1.27 22.14
CA ILE A 196 -22.71 0.35 21.08
C ILE A 196 -21.19 0.13 21.12
N LEU A 197 -20.44 1.13 21.55
CA LEU A 197 -18.99 1.16 21.68
C LEU A 197 -18.62 1.46 23.14
N PRO A 198 -18.76 0.47 24.05
CA PRO A 198 -18.31 0.65 25.41
C PRO A 198 -16.79 0.90 25.40
N MET A 199 -16.38 2.06 25.90
CA MET A 199 -14.97 2.35 26.15
C MET A 199 -14.57 1.57 27.39
N GLU A 200 -13.84 0.46 27.19
CA GLU A 200 -13.07 -0.12 28.28
C GLU A 200 -11.82 0.74 28.45
N ASP A 201 -11.58 1.24 29.67
CA ASP A 201 -10.32 1.88 30.02
C ASP A 201 -9.21 0.86 29.78
N PHE A 202 -8.46 1.05 28.70
CA PHE A 202 -7.36 0.17 28.33
C PHE A 202 -6.21 0.38 29.31
N ASN A 203 -6.25 -0.35 30.42
CA ASN A 203 -5.23 -0.28 31.44
C ASN A 203 -4.04 -1.13 30.98
N LEU A 204 -3.09 -0.48 30.31
CA LEU A 204 -1.84 -1.07 29.84
C LEU A 204 -1.03 -1.48 31.08
N GLN A 205 -1.21 -2.72 31.54
CA GLN A 205 -0.37 -3.29 32.58
C GLN A 205 1.05 -3.28 32.06
N ALA A 206 1.92 -2.45 32.66
CA ALA A 206 3.32 -2.38 32.27
C ALA A 206 3.90 -3.78 32.40
N SER A 207 4.26 -4.39 31.26
CA SER A 207 4.92 -5.69 31.26
C SER A 207 6.17 -5.59 32.14
N PRO A 208 6.37 -6.49 33.11
CA PRO A 208 7.56 -6.46 33.96
C PRO A 208 8.78 -6.65 33.08
N VAL A 209 9.54 -5.58 32.85
CA VAL A 209 10.80 -5.63 32.12
C VAL A 209 11.78 -6.43 32.99
N PRO A 210 12.33 -7.57 32.50
CA PRO A 210 13.27 -8.35 33.29
C PRO A 210 14.50 -7.50 33.65
N HIS A 211 14.90 -7.49 34.93
CA HIS A 211 16.04 -6.68 35.42
C HIS A 211 17.32 -6.90 34.60
N LYS A 212 17.53 -8.14 34.13
CA LYS A 212 18.65 -8.51 33.26
C LYS A 212 18.75 -7.67 31.99
N VAL A 213 17.61 -7.33 31.37
CA VAL A 213 17.58 -6.51 30.14
C VAL A 213 18.00 -5.08 30.45
N VAL A 214 17.61 -4.58 31.62
CA VAL A 214 17.97 -3.22 32.09
C VAL A 214 19.47 -3.14 32.39
N GLU A 215 20.03 -4.16 33.05
CA GLU A 215 21.47 -4.25 33.33
C GLU A 215 22.30 -4.33 32.04
N GLU A 216 21.92 -5.18 31.08
CA GLU A 216 22.63 -5.32 29.81
C GLU A 216 22.61 -4.01 28.99
N LEU A 217 21.49 -3.29 29.04
CA LEU A 217 21.34 -1.99 28.37
C LEU A 217 22.20 -0.92 29.05
N HIS A 218 22.24 -0.91 30.40
CA HIS A 218 23.11 -0.04 31.17
C HIS A 218 24.59 -0.28 30.85
N ASP A 219 25.03 -1.55 30.82
CA ASP A 219 26.42 -1.89 30.53
C ASP A 219 26.84 -1.47 29.12
N ARG A 220 25.94 -1.65 28.13
CA ARG A 220 26.15 -1.14 26.77
C ARG A 220 26.26 0.38 26.73
N LEU A 221 25.42 1.10 27.46
CA LEU A 221 25.49 2.55 27.55
C LEU A 221 26.81 3.02 28.18
N VAL A 222 27.31 2.33 29.21
CA VAL A 222 28.62 2.62 29.81
C VAL A 222 29.76 2.36 28.82
N GLN A 223 29.68 1.31 28.01
CA GLN A 223 30.68 1.05 26.97
C GLN A 223 30.66 2.13 25.89
N ILE A 224 29.47 2.55 25.43
CA ILE A 224 29.32 3.63 24.45
C ILE A 224 29.89 4.94 25.01
N ARG A 225 29.61 5.27 26.28
CA ARG A 225 30.18 6.45 26.95
C ARG A 225 31.71 6.41 27.03
N LYS A 226 32.30 5.24 27.28
CA LYS A 226 33.77 5.07 27.26
C LYS A 226 34.36 5.28 25.88
N LEU A 227 33.67 4.84 24.82
CA LEU A 227 34.15 4.91 23.44
C LEU A 227 33.99 6.29 22.82
N TYR A 228 32.89 6.99 23.09
CA TYR A 228 32.51 8.23 22.40
C TYR A 228 32.49 9.47 23.31
N GLY A 229 32.83 9.34 24.60
CA GLY A 229 32.76 10.42 25.57
C GLY A 229 31.34 10.68 26.08
N ASP A 230 31.15 11.78 26.80
CA ASP A 230 29.84 12.18 27.31
C ASP A 230 28.92 12.61 26.14
N ILE A 231 27.83 11.87 25.94
CA ILE A 231 26.78 12.23 24.99
C ILE A 231 25.96 13.35 25.61
N TYR A 232 26.33 14.60 25.31
CA TYR A 232 25.50 15.75 25.63
C TYR A 232 24.30 15.75 24.69
N SER A 233 23.08 15.59 25.22
CA SER A 233 21.89 16.00 24.49
C SER A 233 22.01 17.51 24.30
N GLY A 234 22.24 17.97 23.06
CA GLY A 234 22.53 19.36 22.73
C GLY A 234 21.36 20.30 23.02
N LYS A 235 21.09 20.55 24.30
CA LYS A 235 20.35 21.69 24.81
C LYS A 235 21.33 22.55 25.60
N GLU A 236 22.03 23.41 24.85
CA GLU A 236 22.40 24.73 25.37
C GLU A 236 21.17 25.63 25.29
#